data_AF-A0A2U8TRZ6-F1
#
_entry.id   AF-A0A2U8TRZ6-F1
#
_cell.length_a   1.000
_cell.length_b   1.000
_cell.length_c   1.000
_cell.angle_alpha   90.00
_cell.angle_beta   90.00
_cell.angle_gamma   90.00
#
_symmetry.space_group_name_H-M   'P 1'
#
loop_
_entity.id
_entity.type
_entity.pdbx_description
1 polymer ?
#
loop_
_entity_poly.entity_id
_entity_poly.type
_entity_poly.pdbx_seq_one_letter_code
_entity_poly.pdbx_strand_id
1 'polypeptide(L)'
;MAIWRSVYEKFGVTTFVSLIEAALDSYKPMPRVDWPTRVTVSELGLPCVQVLQNVVSGRDLYARISENYIEIGSRLTNHLSHQLQWHLVVNNLATDHMKEDQLVRDLGL
;
A
#
# COMPACT_ATOMS: atom_id res chain seq x y z
N MET A 1 11.45 -4.94 -2.87
CA MET A 1 10.65 -3.70 -2.86
C MET A 1 10.04 -3.55 -1.48
N ALA A 2 10.43 -2.50 -0.72
CA ALA A 2 9.79 -2.16 0.56
C ALA A 2 9.15 -0.77 0.46
N ILE A 3 8.29 -0.55 -0.55
CA ILE A 3 7.62 0.74 -0.83
C ILE A 3 6.95 1.27 0.44
N TRP A 4 6.14 0.42 1.05
CA TRP A 4 5.39 0.70 2.27
C TRP A 4 6.28 1.16 3.42
N ARG A 5 7.31 0.36 3.71
CA ARG A 5 8.31 0.68 4.73
C ARG A 5 9.04 1.98 4.41
N SER A 6 9.37 2.20 3.14
CA SER A 6 10.07 3.42 2.70
C SER A 6 9.22 4.66 2.93
N VAL A 7 7.92 4.63 2.62
CA VAL A 7 7.02 5.75 2.94
C VAL A 7 6.95 5.96 4.44
N TYR A 8 6.74 4.90 5.22
CA TYR A 8 6.65 4.99 6.68
C TYR A 8 7.93 5.60 7.30
N GLU A 9 9.11 5.15 6.88
CA GLU A 9 10.40 5.62 7.38
C GLU A 9 10.72 7.06 6.94
N LYS A 10 10.32 7.47 5.74
CA LYS A 10 10.62 8.81 5.20
C LYS A 10 9.65 9.89 5.68
N PHE A 11 8.37 9.55 5.84
CA PHE A 11 7.32 10.54 6.13
C PHE A 11 6.69 10.40 7.51
N GLY A 12 6.99 9.32 8.23
CA GLY A 12 6.45 9.02 9.55
C GLY A 12 5.01 8.49 9.54
N VAL A 13 4.55 8.06 10.71
CA VAL A 13 3.26 7.38 10.89
C VAL A 13 2.06 8.24 10.50
N THR A 14 2.03 9.52 10.87
CA THR A 14 0.88 10.41 10.62
C THR A 14 0.65 10.57 9.12
N THR A 15 1.71 10.89 8.38
CA THR A 15 1.63 11.03 6.92
C THR A 15 1.27 9.69 6.28
N PHE A 16 1.89 8.59 6.73
CA PHE A 16 1.57 7.26 6.21
C PHE A 16 0.09 6.92 6.36
N VAL A 17 -0.51 7.14 7.53
CA VAL A 17 -1.96 6.93 7.76
C VAL A 17 -2.77 7.77 6.78
N SER A 18 -2.50 9.07 6.67
CA SER A 18 -3.23 9.96 5.76
C SER A 18 -3.11 9.53 4.29
N LEU A 19 -1.96 9.01 3.88
CA LEU A 19 -1.77 8.49 2.52
C LEU A 19 -2.57 7.21 2.28
N ILE A 20 -2.65 6.30 3.26
CA ILE A 20 -3.50 5.11 3.15
C ILE A 20 -4.97 5.51 3.09
N GLU A 21 -5.43 6.44 3.92
CA GLU A 21 -6.81 6.93 3.91
C GLU A 21 -7.16 7.58 2.56
N ALA A 22 -6.31 8.46 2.05
CA ALA A 22 -6.51 9.10 0.75
C ALA A 22 -6.50 8.08 -0.42
N ALA A 23 -5.63 7.07 -0.34
CA ALA A 23 -5.63 5.98 -1.32
C ALA A 23 -6.92 5.16 -1.23
N LEU A 24 -7.45 4.91 -0.04
CA LEU A 24 -8.74 4.23 0.13
C LEU A 24 -9.92 5.07 -0.35
N ASP A 25 -9.88 6.39 -0.22
CA ASP A 25 -10.91 7.30 -0.77
C ASP A 25 -10.97 7.27 -2.30
N SER A 26 -9.82 7.10 -2.94
CA SER A 26 -9.73 6.99 -4.40
C SER A 26 -9.93 5.57 -4.94
N TYR A 27 -9.97 4.57 -4.05
CA TYR A 27 -10.15 3.17 -4.44
C TYR A 27 -11.60 2.93 -4.89
N LYS A 28 -11.77 2.47 -6.14
CA LYS A 28 -13.07 2.09 -6.68
C LYS A 28 -13.21 0.57 -6.69
N PRO A 29 -14.04 -0.01 -5.81
CA PRO A 29 -14.32 -1.44 -5.83
C PRO A 29 -14.92 -1.81 -7.18
N MET A 30 -14.33 -2.79 -7.86
CA MET A 30 -14.94 -3.36 -9.07
C MET A 30 -16.02 -4.37 -8.69
N PRO A 31 -17.02 -4.62 -9.55
CA PRO A 31 -18.09 -5.60 -9.29
C PRO A 31 -17.61 -7.06 -9.15
N ARG A 32 -16.35 -7.34 -9.51
CA ARG A 32 -15.75 -8.67 -9.41
C ARG A 32 -15.11 -8.85 -8.04
N VAL A 33 -15.24 -10.05 -7.50
CA VAL A 33 -14.55 -10.48 -6.28
C VAL A 33 -13.06 -10.18 -6.40
N ASP A 34 -12.53 -9.42 -5.43
CA ASP A 34 -11.10 -9.21 -5.26
C ASP A 34 -10.54 -10.34 -4.40
N TRP A 35 -9.64 -11.14 -4.97
CA TRP A 35 -9.04 -12.26 -4.25
C TRP A 35 -8.04 -11.74 -3.21
N PRO A 36 -8.04 -12.28 -1.98
CA PRO A 36 -7.02 -11.93 -1.00
C PRO A 36 -5.61 -12.27 -1.50
N THR A 37 -4.66 -11.39 -1.23
CA THR A 37 -3.23 -11.65 -1.36
C THR A 37 -2.55 -11.45 -0.02
N ARG A 38 -1.40 -12.11 0.17
CA ARG A 38 -0.58 -11.99 1.37
C ARG A 38 0.56 -11.03 1.13
N VAL A 39 0.74 -10.09 2.04
CA VAL A 39 1.92 -9.22 2.08
C VAL A 39 2.65 -9.49 3.39
N THR A 40 3.94 -9.83 3.32
CA THR A 40 4.66 -10.29 4.51
C THR A 40 5.03 -9.12 5.43
N VAL A 41 5.07 -9.38 6.74
CA VAL A 41 5.53 -8.41 7.74
C VAL A 41 6.97 -8.00 7.48
N SER A 42 7.81 -8.88 6.92
CA SER A 42 9.19 -8.55 6.52
C SER A 42 9.27 -7.54 5.38
N GLU A 43 8.29 -7.53 4.46
CA GLU A 43 8.22 -6.57 3.36
C GLU A 43 7.61 -5.23 3.79
N LEU A 44 6.56 -5.27 4.61
CA LEU A 44 5.83 -4.08 5.07
C LEU A 44 6.49 -3.37 6.24
N GLY A 45 7.04 -4.14 7.18
CA GLY A 45 7.30 -3.72 8.54
C GLY A 45 6.05 -3.84 9.42
N LEU A 46 6.24 -4.28 10.68
CA LEU A 46 5.15 -4.45 11.65
C LEU A 46 4.29 -3.19 11.87
N PRO A 47 4.86 -1.96 11.96
CA PRO A 47 4.05 -0.76 12.11
C PRO A 47 3.10 -0.52 10.93
N CYS A 48 3.57 -0.75 9.69
CA CYS A 48 2.75 -0.62 8.49
C CYS A 48 1.59 -1.62 8.50
N VAL A 49 1.85 -2.86 8.90
CA VAL A 49 0.83 -3.92 9.01
C VAL A 49 -0.27 -3.54 10.00
N GLN A 50 0.11 -3.00 11.17
CA GLN A 50 -0.86 -2.54 12.18
C GLN A 50 -1.72 -1.38 11.67
N VAL A 51 -1.11 -0.40 10.99
CA VAL A 51 -1.86 0.71 10.37
C VAL A 51 -2.83 0.16 9.31
N LEU A 52 -2.38 -0.74 8.44
CA LEU A 52 -3.22 -1.30 7.39
C LEU A 52 -4.42 -2.05 7.96
N GLN A 53 -4.21 -2.91 8.97
CA GLN A 53 -5.32 -3.60 9.62
C GLN A 53 -6.35 -2.62 10.19
N ASN A 54 -5.89 -1.58 10.90
CA ASN A 54 -6.78 -0.61 11.53
C ASN A 54 -7.58 0.20 10.49
N VAL A 55 -6.88 0.78 9.50
CA VAL A 55 -7.51 1.68 8.54
C VAL A 55 -8.38 0.92 7.52
N VAL A 56 -7.93 -0.25 7.04
CA VAL A 56 -8.68 -1.03 6.05
C VAL A 56 -9.92 -1.66 6.68
N SER A 57 -9.80 -2.28 7.86
CA SER A 57 -10.98 -2.83 8.55
C SER A 57 -11.95 -1.76 9.01
N GLY A 58 -11.46 -0.55 9.33
CA GLY A 58 -12.32 0.60 9.65
C GLY A 58 -13.19 1.08 8.47
N ARG A 59 -12.94 0.61 7.25
CA ARG A 59 -13.74 0.90 6.04
C ARG A 59 -14.57 -0.29 5.54
N ASP A 60 -14.80 -1.27 6.41
CA ASP A 60 -15.53 -2.51 6.07
C ASP A 60 -14.90 -3.29 4.90
N LEU A 61 -13.60 -3.06 4.64
CA LEU A 61 -12.82 -3.80 3.64
C LEU A 61 -12.13 -4.98 4.31
N TYR A 62 -11.94 -6.05 3.53
CA TYR A 62 -11.29 -7.26 4.01
C TYR A 62 -9.81 -7.00 4.32
N ALA A 63 -9.44 -7.15 5.59
CA ALA A 63 -8.07 -7.19 6.08
C ALA A 63 -7.96 -8.17 7.25
N ARG A 64 -6.99 -9.08 7.19
CA ARG A 64 -6.73 -10.05 8.26
C ARG A 64 -5.23 -10.18 8.51
N ILE A 65 -4.80 -9.84 9.72
CA ILE A 65 -3.45 -10.09 10.21
C ILE A 65 -3.26 -11.56 10.60
N SER A 66 -2.07 -12.06 10.29
CA SER A 66 -1.48 -13.28 10.85
C SER A 66 -0.11 -12.94 11.47
N GLU A 67 0.60 -13.93 12.02
CA GLU A 67 1.88 -13.71 12.71
C GLU A 67 2.95 -13.07 11.81
N ASN A 68 2.96 -13.42 10.52
CA ASN A 68 4.03 -13.02 9.58
C ASN A 68 3.52 -12.37 8.28
N TYR A 69 2.21 -12.13 8.13
CA TYR A 69 1.64 -11.44 6.97
C TYR A 69 0.32 -10.74 7.31
N ILE A 70 -0.11 -9.87 6.40
CA ILE A 70 -1.49 -9.39 6.31
C ILE A 70 -2.12 -9.91 5.02
N GLU A 71 -3.35 -10.42 5.12
CA GLU A 71 -4.22 -10.75 3.98
C GLU A 71 -5.12 -9.55 3.69
N ILE A 72 -4.99 -8.99 2.48
CA ILE A 72 -5.81 -7.89 1.96
C ILE A 72 -6.13 -8.16 0.49
N GLY A 73 -7.18 -7.53 -0.04
CA GLY A 73 -7.56 -7.71 -1.45
C GLY A 73 -6.41 -7.37 -2.42
N SER A 74 -6.16 -8.23 -3.40
CA SER A 74 -5.04 -8.10 -4.35
C SER A 74 -5.05 -6.76 -5.11
N ARG A 75 -6.24 -6.30 -5.52
CA ARG A 75 -6.40 -5.04 -6.23
C ARG A 75 -6.21 -3.86 -5.29
N LEU A 76 -6.70 -3.98 -4.06
CA LEU A 76 -6.43 -2.99 -3.03
C LEU A 76 -4.93 -2.88 -2.74
N THR A 77 -4.21 -3.98 -2.59
CA THR A 77 -2.75 -4.00 -2.40
C THR A 77 -2.03 -3.29 -3.54
N ASN A 78 -2.42 -3.57 -4.79
CA ASN A 78 -1.83 -2.94 -5.97
C ASN A 78 -2.11 -1.45 -6.01
N HIS A 79 -3.34 -1.04 -5.74
CA HIS A 79 -3.75 0.37 -5.67
C HIS A 79 -2.97 1.14 -4.60
N LEU A 80 -2.94 0.62 -3.36
CA LEU A 80 -2.20 1.23 -2.27
C LEU A 80 -0.69 1.33 -2.59
N SER A 81 -0.09 0.26 -3.12
CA SER A 81 1.33 0.26 -3.51
C SER A 81 1.63 1.34 -4.55
N HIS A 82 0.76 1.46 -5.56
CA HIS A 82 0.90 2.47 -6.62
C HIS A 82 0.79 3.89 -6.07
N GLN A 83 -0.21 4.18 -5.22
CA GLN A 83 -0.36 5.51 -4.61
C GLN A 83 0.84 5.87 -3.71
N LEU A 84 1.31 4.94 -2.89
CA LEU A 84 2.47 5.16 -2.02
C LEU A 84 3.77 5.38 -2.81
N GLN A 85 3.97 4.60 -3.88
CA GLN A 85 5.12 4.73 -4.75
C GLN A 85 5.10 6.05 -5.52
N TRP A 86 3.94 6.45 -6.04
CA TRP A 86 3.75 7.76 -6.64
C TRP A 86 4.15 8.88 -5.66
N HIS A 87 3.75 8.78 -4.39
CA HIS A 87 4.16 9.74 -3.35
C HIS A 87 5.67 9.80 -3.13
N LEU A 88 6.38 8.66 -3.19
CA LEU A 88 7.85 8.67 -3.15
C LEU A 88 8.45 9.34 -4.39
N VAL A 89 7.89 9.09 -5.58
CA VAL A 89 8.38 9.64 -6.85
C VAL A 89 8.23 11.16 -6.88
N VAL A 90 7.05 11.70 -6.59
CA VAL A 90 6.79 13.15 -6.67
C VAL A 90 7.56 13.96 -5.62
N ASN A 91 7.97 13.33 -4.51
CA ASN A 91 8.82 13.95 -3.48
C ASN A 91 10.32 13.71 -3.72
N ASN A 92 10.71 13.09 -4.84
CA ASN A 92 12.10 12.72 -5.16
C ASN A 92 12.77 11.84 -4.09
N LEU A 93 11.99 10.97 -3.44
CA LEU A 93 12.45 10.01 -2.43
C LEU A 93 12.42 8.56 -2.93
N ALA A 94 11.89 8.33 -4.13
CA ALA A 94 11.90 7.04 -4.80
C ALA A 94 13.31 6.68 -5.30
N THR A 95 13.67 5.39 -5.20
CA THR A 95 14.85 4.84 -5.88
C THR A 95 14.62 4.80 -7.39
N ASP A 96 15.68 4.69 -8.19
CA ASP A 96 15.55 4.61 -9.66
C ASP A 96 14.68 3.42 -10.09
N HIS A 97 14.80 2.29 -9.39
CA HIS A 97 13.94 1.13 -9.62
C HIS A 97 12.45 1.42 -9.33
N MET A 98 12.15 2.18 -8.27
CA MET A 98 10.76 2.60 -8.00
C MET A 98 10.25 3.60 -9.03
N LYS A 99 11.10 4.48 -9.56
CA LYS A 99 10.71 5.41 -10.63
C LYS A 99 10.40 4.65 -11.92
N GLU A 100 11.23 3.67 -12.28
CA GLU A 100 11.02 2.81 -13.45
C GLU A 100 9.75 1.97 -13.31
N ASP A 101 9.56 1.29 -12.18
CA ASP A 101 8.34 0.49 -11.93
C ASP A 101 7.07 1.37 -11.94
N GLN A 102 7.14 2.61 -11.43
CA GLN A 102 6.04 3.56 -11.50
C GLN A 102 5.70 3.91 -12.96
N LEU A 103 6.72 4.20 -13.78
CA LEU A 103 6.54 4.52 -15.19
C LEU A 103 5.92 3.35 -15.96
N VAL A 104 6.39 2.13 -15.73
CA VAL A 104 5.82 0.91 -16.35
C VAL A 104 4.33 0.78 -16.03
N ARG A 105 3.96 0.94 -14.75
CA ARG A 105 2.55 0.89 -14.30
C ARG A 105 1.71 1.99 -14.93
N ASP A 106 2.22 3.22 -14.99
CA ASP A 106 1.49 4.36 -15.54
C ASP A 106 1.29 4.25 -17.06
N LEU A 107 2.18 3.54 -17.76
CA LEU A 107 2.06 3.21 -19.18
C LEU A 107 1.18 1.98 -19.46
N GLY A 108 0.74 1.26 -18.41
CA GLY A 108 -0.07 0.04 -18.54
C GLY A 108 0.67 -1.14 -19.17
N LEU A 109 2.00 -1.20 -18.98
CA LEU A 109 2.90 -2.22 -19.53
C LEU A 109 3.14 -3.38 -18.57
#